data_AF-A0A2N2IHC1-F1
#
_entry.id   AF-A0A2N2IHC1-F1
#
_cell.length_a   1.000
_cell.length_b   1.000
_cell.length_c   1.000
_cell.angle_alpha   90.00
_cell.angle_beta   90.00
_cell.angle_gamma   90.00
#
_symmetry.space_group_name_H-M   'P 1'
#
loop_
_entity.id
_entity.type
_entity.pdbx_description
1 polymer ?
#
loop_
_entity_poly.entity_id
_entity_poly.type
_entity_poly.pdbx_seq_one_letter_code
_entity_poly.pdbx_strand_id
1 'polypeptide(L)'
;MAREKTAAGEHLTKLLTRAYMDIHVRAAEGAFVVWGAIIVPAEIFRGFDDVVFCAPESHAAMCAAKGVGPALCSKAEAGGYTMDLCSYARIDIGCYSDEDAVSR
;
A
#
# COMPACT_ATOMS: atom_id res chain seq x y z
N MET A 1 8.23 -22.96 -14.28
CA MET A 1 9.19 -22.01 -14.90
C MET A 1 8.60 -20.63 -14.83
N ALA A 2 9.35 -19.63 -14.34
CA ALA A 2 8.86 -18.26 -14.34
C ALA A 2 8.71 -17.79 -15.80
N ARG A 3 7.52 -17.31 -16.17
CA ARG A 3 7.27 -16.81 -17.52
C ARG A 3 8.14 -15.57 -17.74
N GLU A 4 8.87 -15.53 -18.85
CA GLU A 4 9.65 -14.35 -19.25
C GLU A 4 8.70 -13.14 -19.39
N LYS A 5 9.12 -11.98 -18.86
CA LYS A 5 8.30 -10.77 -18.91
C LYS A 5 8.33 -10.22 -20.34
N THR A 6 7.18 -9.76 -20.81
CA THR A 6 7.13 -8.96 -22.03
C THR A 6 7.76 -7.60 -21.79
N ALA A 7 8.17 -6.89 -22.84
CA ALA A 7 8.66 -5.51 -22.73
C ALA A 7 7.68 -4.58 -22.00
N ALA A 8 6.37 -4.74 -22.24
CA ALA A 8 5.33 -4.00 -21.51
C ALA A 8 5.30 -4.35 -20.02
N GLY A 9 5.46 -5.64 -19.66
CA GLY A 9 5.51 -6.08 -18.27
C GLY A 9 6.74 -5.57 -17.52
N GLU A 10 7.90 -5.48 -18.20
CA GLU A 10 9.10 -4.86 -17.66
C GLU A 10 8.90 -3.36 -17.43
N HIS A 11 8.33 -2.67 -18.42
CA HIS A 11 8.06 -1.23 -18.32
C HIS A 11 7.08 -0.93 -17.18
N LEU A 12 5.99 -1.69 -17.07
CA LEU A 12 5.04 -1.57 -15.97
C LEU A 12 5.70 -1.81 -14.62
N THR A 13 6.59 -2.80 -14.51
CA THR A 13 7.35 -3.05 -13.27
C THR A 13 8.16 -1.81 -12.89
N LYS A 14 8.87 -1.19 -13.84
CA LYS A 14 9.67 0.02 -13.58
C LYS A 14 8.79 1.21 -13.16
N LEU A 15 7.65 1.41 -13.81
CA LEU A 15 6.70 2.47 -13.48
C LEU A 15 6.15 2.31 -12.06
N LEU A 16 5.67 1.11 -11.71
CA LEU A 16 5.15 0.83 -10.37
C LEU A 16 6.24 1.00 -9.31
N THR A 17 7.42 0.42 -9.50
CA THR A 17 8.54 0.59 -8.56
C THR A 17 8.88 2.06 -8.36
N ARG A 18 9.00 2.84 -9.44
CA ARG A 18 9.28 4.27 -9.34
C ARG A 18 8.19 5.01 -8.57
N ALA A 19 6.92 4.75 -8.86
CA ALA A 19 5.81 5.41 -8.20
C ALA A 19 5.79 5.15 -6.69
N TYR A 20 5.96 3.89 -6.26
CA TYR A 20 6.02 3.54 -4.83
C TYR A 20 7.26 4.16 -4.15
N MET A 21 8.43 4.11 -4.78
CA MET A 21 9.65 4.67 -4.19
C MET A 21 9.59 6.20 -4.08
N ASP A 22 9.01 6.89 -5.06
CA ASP A 22 8.78 8.34 -5.02
C ASP A 22 7.91 8.75 -3.83
N ILE A 23 6.81 8.03 -3.61
CA ILE A 23 5.94 8.22 -2.45
C ILE A 23 6.74 8.07 -1.14
N HIS A 24 7.54 7.01 -1.01
CA HIS A 24 8.34 6.78 0.20
C HIS A 24 9.38 7.88 0.44
N VAL A 25 10.06 8.33 -0.63
CA VAL A 25 11.05 9.42 -0.55
C VAL A 25 10.37 10.72 -0.11
N ARG A 26 9.30 11.13 -0.78
CA ARG A 26 8.57 12.36 -0.45
C ARG A 26 7.97 12.33 0.95
N ALA A 27 7.45 11.17 1.39
CA ALA A 27 6.98 10.99 2.75
C ALA A 27 8.11 11.18 3.77
N ALA A 28 9.31 10.62 3.51
CA ALA A 28 10.48 10.80 4.37
C ALA A 28 11.00 12.25 4.37
N GLU A 29 10.78 13.00 3.29
CA GLU A 29 11.09 14.44 3.18
C GLU A 29 10.04 15.34 3.85
N GLY A 30 8.95 14.78 4.38
CA GLY A 30 7.93 15.50 5.14
C GLY A 30 6.65 15.83 4.38
N ALA A 31 6.46 15.31 3.17
CA ALA A 31 5.19 15.47 2.45
C ALA A 31 4.03 14.84 3.25
N PHE A 32 2.87 15.48 3.20
CA PHE A 32 1.65 14.95 3.81
C PHE A 32 1.15 13.74 3.01
N VAL A 33 1.06 12.59 3.69
CA VAL A 33 0.69 11.32 3.07
C VAL A 33 -0.81 11.07 3.20
N VAL A 34 -1.51 11.07 2.07
CA VAL A 34 -2.94 10.78 2.00
C VAL A 34 -3.14 9.31 1.63
N TRP A 35 -3.79 8.55 2.52
CA TRP A 35 -4.33 7.23 2.20
C TRP A 35 -5.81 7.40 1.87
N GLY A 36 -6.19 7.14 0.62
CA GLY A 36 -7.57 7.34 0.17
C GLY A 36 -8.06 6.22 -0.73
N ALA A 37 -9.36 5.93 -0.64
CA ALA A 37 -10.00 4.89 -1.44
C ALA A 37 -9.86 5.12 -2.95
N ILE A 38 -9.89 4.06 -3.75
CA ILE A 38 -9.62 4.09 -5.20
C ILE A 38 -10.53 5.01 -6.04
N ILE A 39 -11.69 5.42 -5.51
CA ILE A 39 -12.62 6.32 -6.20
C ILE A 39 -12.43 7.80 -5.86
N VAL A 40 -11.50 8.12 -4.94
CA VAL A 40 -11.16 9.50 -4.60
C VAL A 40 -10.44 10.14 -5.80
N PRO A 41 -10.82 11.35 -6.24
CA PRO A 41 -10.17 12.02 -7.36
C PRO A 41 -8.73 12.40 -7.02
N ALA A 42 -7.77 11.57 -7.42
CA ALA A 42 -6.36 11.76 -7.09
C ALA A 42 -5.77 13.06 -7.67
N GLU A 43 -6.38 13.61 -8.72
CA GLU A 43 -6.04 14.88 -9.35
C GLU A 43 -6.11 16.06 -8.38
N ILE A 44 -7.01 16.01 -7.38
CA ILE A 44 -7.11 17.05 -6.36
C ILE A 44 -5.77 17.23 -5.63
N PHE A 45 -5.06 16.13 -5.35
CA PHE A 45 -3.81 16.16 -4.61
C PHE A 45 -2.62 16.62 -5.46
N ARG A 46 -2.72 16.58 -6.79
CA ARG A 46 -1.65 17.05 -7.69
C ARG A 46 -1.44 18.57 -7.64
N GLY A 47 -2.40 19.32 -7.11
CA GLY A 47 -2.29 20.77 -6.94
C GLY A 47 -1.46 21.21 -5.73
N PHE A 48 -1.00 20.26 -4.90
CA PHE A 48 -0.24 20.55 -3.70
C PHE A 48 1.20 20.05 -3.84
N ASP A 49 2.15 20.92 -3.53
CA ASP A 49 3.58 20.64 -3.71
C ASP A 49 4.09 19.56 -2.72
N ASP A 50 3.56 19.55 -1.49
CA ASP A 50 4.00 18.66 -0.41
C ASP A 50 2.92 17.65 0.01
N VAL A 51 2.21 17.07 -0.98
CA VAL A 51 1.24 15.99 -0.76
C VAL A 51 1.54 14.79 -1.65
N VAL A 52 1.46 13.59 -1.08
CA VAL A 52 1.43 12.32 -1.81
C VAL A 52 0.12 11.58 -1.57
N PHE A 53 -0.37 10.90 -2.59
CA PHE A 53 -1.60 10.09 -2.52
C PHE A 53 -1.27 8.62 -2.70
N CYS A 54 -1.83 7.78 -1.83
CA CYS A 54 -1.67 6.35 -1.78
C CYS A 54 -3.05 5.68 -1.74
N ALA A 55 -3.23 4.62 -2.53
CA ALA A 55 -4.44 3.80 -2.48
C ALA A 55 -4.15 2.51 -1.66
N PRO A 56 -4.74 2.34 -0.47
CA PRO A 56 -4.54 1.16 0.37
C PRO A 56 -4.85 -0.15 -0.37
N GLU A 57 -5.88 -0.17 -1.22
CA GLU A 57 -6.25 -1.35 -2.00
C GLU A 57 -5.13 -1.80 -2.96
N SER A 58 -4.33 -0.85 -3.48
CA SER A 58 -3.18 -1.16 -4.33
C SER A 58 -2.04 -1.78 -3.52
N HIS A 59 -1.79 -1.27 -2.31
CA HIS A 59 -0.82 -1.83 -1.38
C HIS A 59 -1.22 -3.25 -0.96
N ALA A 60 -2.47 -3.44 -0.52
CA ALA A 60 -2.94 -4.75 -0.11
C ALA A 60 -2.91 -5.79 -1.24
N ALA A 61 -3.26 -5.40 -2.47
CA ALA A 61 -3.13 -6.26 -3.65
C ALA A 61 -1.67 -6.67 -3.92
N MET A 62 -0.72 -5.75 -3.76
CA MET A 62 0.71 -6.03 -3.87
C MET A 62 1.19 -7.01 -2.80
N CYS A 63 0.79 -6.80 -1.53
CA CYS A 63 1.10 -7.71 -0.43
C CYS A 63 0.55 -9.12 -0.66
N ALA A 64 -0.68 -9.23 -1.14
CA ALA A 64 -1.27 -10.52 -1.52
C ALA A 64 -0.47 -11.19 -2.65
N ALA A 65 -0.12 -10.46 -3.71
CA ALA A 65 0.67 -10.97 -4.83
C ALA A 65 2.09 -11.39 -4.43
N LYS A 66 2.66 -10.80 -3.38
CA LYS A 66 3.96 -11.16 -2.80
C LYS A 66 3.89 -12.31 -1.79
N GLY A 67 2.70 -12.84 -1.51
CA GLY A 67 2.51 -13.96 -0.60
C GLY A 67 2.56 -13.60 0.88
N VAL A 68 2.55 -12.32 1.24
CA VAL A 68 2.56 -11.86 2.64
C VAL A 68 1.15 -11.53 3.16
N GLY A 69 0.15 -11.46 2.28
CA GLY A 69 -1.23 -11.13 2.62
C GLY A 69 -1.84 -12.00 3.74
N PRO A 70 -1.76 -13.34 3.69
CA PRO A 70 -2.34 -14.19 4.74
C PRO A 70 -1.79 -13.91 6.14
N ALA A 71 -0.48 -13.68 6.27
CA ALA A 71 0.15 -13.36 7.54
C ALA A 71 -0.35 -12.01 8.10
N LEU A 72 -0.51 -11.01 7.23
CA LEU A 72 -1.05 -9.71 7.61
C LEU A 72 -2.54 -9.81 8.02
N CYS A 73 -3.34 -10.59 7.30
CA CYS A 73 -4.73 -10.87 7.70
C CYS A 73 -4.81 -11.52 9.08
N SER A 74 -4.04 -12.58 9.32
CA SER A 74 -4.01 -13.27 10.62
C SER A 74 -3.55 -12.35 11.74
N LYS A 75 -2.67 -11.39 11.46
CA LYS A 75 -2.25 -10.39 12.43
C LYS A 75 -3.38 -9.42 12.78
N ALA A 76 -4.14 -8.94 11.81
CA ALA A 76 -5.34 -8.15 12.08
C ALA A 76 -6.39 -8.95 12.88
N GLU A 77 -6.59 -10.22 12.55
CA GLU A 77 -7.52 -11.10 13.28
C GLU A 77 -7.08 -11.31 14.74
N ALA A 78 -5.78 -11.48 14.99
CA ALA A 78 -5.23 -11.52 16.35
C ALA A 78 -5.44 -10.20 17.11
N GLY A 79 -5.51 -9.08 16.40
CA GLY A 79 -5.89 -7.76 16.94
C GLY A 79 -7.40 -7.60 17.20
N GLY A 80 -8.23 -8.62 16.96
CA GLY A 80 -9.66 -8.61 17.23
C GLY A 80 -10.56 -8.25 16.04
N TYR A 81 -9.98 -8.07 14.85
CA TYR A 81 -10.75 -7.78 13.64
C TYR A 81 -11.37 -9.06 13.06
N THR A 82 -12.67 -9.02 12.73
CA THR A 82 -13.38 -10.20 12.21
C THR A 82 -12.88 -10.62 10.82
N MET A 83 -12.82 -11.93 10.57
CA MET A 83 -12.49 -12.50 9.25
C MET A 83 -13.48 -12.11 8.15
N ASP A 84 -14.70 -11.70 8.50
CA ASP A 84 -15.70 -11.22 7.55
C ASP A 84 -15.33 -9.86 6.92
N LEU A 85 -14.35 -9.14 7.49
CA LEU A 85 -13.83 -7.94 6.87
C LEU A 85 -13.12 -8.25 5.56
N CYS A 86 -13.19 -7.28 4.63
CA CYS A 86 -12.44 -7.31 3.39
C CYS A 86 -10.96 -7.63 3.67
N SER A 87 -10.38 -8.53 2.89
CA SER A 87 -8.98 -8.90 3.02
C SER A 87 -8.05 -7.71 2.78
N TYR A 88 -8.42 -6.74 1.94
CA TYR A 88 -7.63 -5.51 1.79
C TYR A 88 -7.52 -4.74 3.11
N ALA A 89 -8.66 -4.51 3.78
CA ALA A 89 -8.68 -3.84 5.08
C ALA A 89 -7.85 -4.61 6.11
N ARG A 90 -8.00 -5.93 6.21
CA ARG A 90 -7.22 -6.76 7.15
C ARG A 90 -5.72 -6.75 6.83
N ILE A 91 -5.33 -6.77 5.55
CA ILE A 91 -3.92 -6.69 5.15
C ILE A 91 -3.31 -5.34 5.58
N ASP A 92 -4.00 -4.23 5.33
CA ASP A 92 -3.49 -2.91 5.67
C ASP A 92 -3.45 -2.67 7.18
N ILE A 93 -4.49 -3.09 7.90
CA ILE A 93 -4.51 -3.09 9.37
C ILE A 93 -3.35 -3.92 9.90
N GLY A 94 -3.20 -5.17 9.44
CA GLY A 94 -2.11 -6.03 9.87
C GLY A 94 -0.72 -5.46 9.58
N CYS A 95 -0.56 -4.74 8.47
CA CYS A 95 0.69 -4.05 8.13
C CYS A 95 0.97 -2.88 9.08
N TYR A 96 -0.07 -2.15 9.48
CA TYR A 96 0.06 -1.04 10.43
C TYR A 96 0.30 -1.51 11.87
N SER A 97 -0.29 -2.65 12.26
CA SER A 97 -0.25 -3.18 13.64
C SER A 97 1.13 -3.66 14.14
N ASP A 98 2.25 -3.36 13.47
CA ASP A 98 3.60 -3.57 14.02
C ASP A 98 3.98 -2.48 15.05
N GLU A 99 3.13 -1.46 15.23
CA GLU A 99 3.37 -0.36 16.15
C GLU A 99 2.81 -0.59 17.57
N ASP A 100 3.60 -1.32 18.36
CA ASP A 100 3.80 -1.01 19.79
C ASP A 100 5.01 -0.04 19.97
N ALA A 101 5.41 0.71 18.94
CA ALA A 101 6.70 1.45 18.92
C ALA A 101 6.68 2.92 18.49
N VAL A 102 5.54 3.51 18.11
CA VAL A 102 5.45 4.96 17.78
C VAL A 102 4.21 5.60 18.44
N SER A 103 4.16 5.57 19.78
CA SER A 103 3.49 6.58 20.65
C SER A 103 3.21 6.07 22.07
N ARG A 104 4.28 5.77 22.82
CA ARG A 104 4.37 6.19 24.22
C ARG A 104 5.35 7.34 24.31
#